data_AF-A0A7R9YHS9-F1
#
_entry.id   AF-A0A7R9YHS9-F1
#
_cell.length_a   1.000
_cell.length_b   1.000
_cell.length_c   1.000
_cell.angle_alpha   90.00
_cell.angle_beta   90.00
_cell.angle_gamma   90.00
#
_symmetry.space_group_name_H-M   'P 1'
#
loop_
_entity.id
_entity.type
_entity.pdbx_description
1 polymer ?
#
loop_
_entity_poly.entity_id
_entity_poly.type
_entity_poly.pdbx_seq_one_letter_code
_entity_poly.pdbx_strand_id
1 'polypeptide(L)'
;ATTPLFTKALGGGATVCVSAAAMSRTTVQVVLAPIVVGLLVNALFPAVRKRAATVGPRVGSVLATLFAGSGTSLIAPAFATVTPALLVAVGAFHAGGSLLGWLFGRLARLKPDDTRVLAILGGMQSSSLAFLLATRHLPDMMGSVPAAISVSTMLLWGMTLAAAMTQNDRRAAGGER
;
A
#
# COMPACT_ATOMS: atom_id res chain seq x y z
N ALA A 1 -9.90 4.66 11.86
CA ALA A 1 -9.60 4.32 13.27
C ALA A 1 -8.81 3.03 13.40
N THR A 2 -9.01 2.03 12.53
CA THR A 2 -8.39 0.70 12.63
C THR A 2 -6.85 0.72 12.61
N THR A 3 -6.21 1.44 11.68
CA THR A 3 -4.73 1.50 11.59
C THR A 3 -4.10 2.03 12.89
N PRO A 4 -4.50 3.19 13.45
CA PRO A 4 -3.95 3.65 14.73
C PRO A 4 -4.18 2.71 15.93
N LEU A 5 -5.33 2.01 15.96
CA LEU A 5 -5.62 1.04 17.02
C LEU A 5 -4.70 -0.17 16.94
N PHE A 6 -4.50 -0.74 15.75
CA PHE A 6 -3.57 -1.84 15.57
C PHE A 6 -2.11 -1.42 15.79
N THR A 7 -1.69 -0.23 15.37
CA THR A 7 -0.34 0.26 15.68
C THR A 7 -0.14 0.39 17.19
N LYS A 8 -1.13 0.88 17.94
CA LYS A 8 -1.06 0.93 19.40
C LYS A 8 -1.02 -0.46 20.05
N ALA A 9 -1.80 -1.41 19.52
CA ALA A 9 -1.90 -2.76 20.08
C ALA A 9 -0.68 -3.65 19.75
N LEU A 10 -0.16 -3.57 18.53
CA LEU A 10 0.90 -4.43 18.01
C LEU A 10 2.28 -3.78 18.05
N GLY A 11 2.37 -2.46 18.26
CA GLY A 11 3.62 -1.69 18.29
C GLY A 11 4.54 -1.94 19.50
N GLY A 12 4.38 -3.07 20.19
CA GLY A 12 5.35 -3.56 21.16
C GLY A 12 5.04 -3.33 22.63
N GLY A 13 3.85 -2.83 23.01
CA GLY A 13 3.40 -2.70 24.41
C GLY A 13 4.28 -1.81 25.30
N ALA A 14 3.76 -0.68 25.79
CA ALA A 14 4.42 0.27 26.70
C ALA A 14 5.79 0.88 26.27
N THR A 15 6.48 0.34 25.26
CA THR A 15 7.84 0.75 24.85
C THR A 15 7.85 1.80 23.74
N VAL A 16 6.76 1.94 22.99
CA VAL A 16 6.58 2.99 21.97
C VAL A 16 5.31 3.78 22.29
N CYS A 17 5.48 5.01 22.79
CA CYS A 17 4.37 5.91 23.13
C CYS A 17 3.68 6.45 21.87
N VAL A 18 2.82 5.63 21.26
CA VAL A 18 2.08 6.01 20.05
C VAL A 18 0.69 6.51 20.40
N SER A 19 0.40 7.77 20.09
CA SER A 19 -0.95 8.34 20.25
C SER A 19 -1.86 7.94 19.09
N ALA A 20 -2.75 6.97 19.34
CA ALA A 20 -3.74 6.54 18.35
C ALA A 20 -4.66 7.69 17.89
N ALA A 21 -4.96 8.64 18.78
CA ALA A 21 -5.74 9.83 18.45
C ALA A 21 -4.98 10.77 17.49
N ALA A 22 -3.69 11.00 17.74
CA ALA A 22 -2.85 11.86 16.90
C ALA A 22 -2.64 11.27 15.49
N MET A 23 -2.36 9.96 15.41
CA MET A 23 -2.29 9.24 14.15
C MET A 23 -3.63 9.29 13.40
N SER A 24 -4.75 9.08 14.10
CA SER A 24 -6.09 9.16 13.49
C SER A 24 -6.36 10.53 12.88
N ARG A 25 -6.03 11.62 13.61
CA ARG A 25 -6.19 13.00 13.10
C ARG A 25 -5.35 13.21 11.84
N THR A 26 -4.12 12.73 11.84
CA THR A 26 -3.24 12.83 10.65
C THR A 26 -3.82 12.07 9.48
N THR A 27 -4.28 10.82 9.67
CA THR A 27 -4.92 10.03 8.62
C THR A 27 -6.16 10.72 8.06
N VAL A 28 -6.99 11.33 8.91
CA VAL A 28 -8.16 12.09 8.44
C VAL A 28 -7.73 13.25 7.53
N GLN A 29 -6.71 14.01 7.94
CA GLN A 29 -6.26 15.19 7.20
C GLN A 29 -5.58 14.84 5.87
N VAL A 30 -4.72 13.83 5.85
CA VAL A 30 -3.87 13.53 4.69
C VAL A 30 -4.47 12.50 3.74
N VAL A 31 -5.50 11.75 4.17
CA VAL A 31 -6.15 10.71 3.38
C VAL A 31 -7.63 10.99 3.20
N LEU A 32 -8.39 11.04 4.31
CA LEU A 32 -9.85 11.08 4.22
C LEU A 32 -10.36 12.40 3.63
N ALA A 33 -9.86 13.54 4.09
CA ALA A 33 -10.27 14.84 3.61
C ALA A 33 -10.02 15.02 2.09
N PRO A 34 -8.82 14.72 1.55
CA PRO A 34 -8.59 14.74 0.10
C PRO A 34 -9.49 13.79 -0.69
N ILE A 35 -9.76 12.59 -0.17
CA ILE A 35 -10.66 11.62 -0.82
C ILE A 35 -12.09 12.16 -0.89
N VAL A 36 -12.60 12.71 0.21
CA VAL A 36 -13.96 13.29 0.25
C VAL A 36 -14.07 14.46 -0.72
N VAL A 37 -13.10 15.37 -0.73
CA VAL A 37 -13.07 16.48 -1.69
C VAL A 37 -13.01 15.97 -3.12
N GLY A 38 -12.12 15.01 -3.41
CA GLY A 38 -12.00 14.40 -4.74
C GLY A 38 -13.29 13.73 -5.20
N LEU A 39 -13.99 13.03 -4.30
CA LEU A 39 -15.26 12.37 -4.57
C LEU A 39 -16.37 13.40 -4.86
N LEU A 40 -16.46 14.46 -4.07
CA LEU A 40 -17.41 15.56 -4.30
C LEU A 40 -17.16 16.23 -5.65
N VAL A 41 -15.90 16.55 -5.97
CA VAL A 41 -15.55 17.13 -7.28
C VAL A 41 -15.91 16.17 -8.42
N ASN A 42 -15.61 14.87 -8.27
CA ASN A 42 -15.95 13.86 -9.27
C ASN A 42 -17.47 13.70 -9.47
N ALA A 43 -18.26 13.86 -8.41
CA ALA A 43 -19.72 13.77 -8.45
C ALA A 43 -20.35 15.03 -9.07
N LEU A 44 -19.84 16.22 -8.74
CA LEU A 44 -20.43 17.50 -9.14
C LEU A 44 -19.98 17.98 -10.53
N PHE A 45 -18.80 17.56 -11.02
CA PHE A 45 -18.23 18.07 -12.27
C PHE A 45 -17.93 16.96 -13.30
N PRO A 46 -18.86 16.66 -14.23
CA PRO A 46 -18.70 15.60 -15.25
C PRO A 46 -17.48 15.77 -16.17
N ALA A 47 -17.11 17.02 -16.47
CA ALA A 47 -15.93 17.34 -17.27
C ALA A 47 -14.63 16.93 -16.55
N VAL A 48 -14.55 17.17 -15.23
CA VAL A 48 -13.42 16.75 -14.40
C VAL A 48 -13.35 15.23 -14.33
N ARG A 49 -14.49 14.55 -14.11
CA ARG A 49 -14.57 13.07 -14.14
C ARG A 49 -14.02 12.49 -15.44
N LYS A 50 -14.47 13.00 -16.59
CA LYS A 50 -14.00 12.52 -17.92
C LYS A 50 -12.50 12.72 -18.07
N ARG A 51 -11.97 13.89 -17.68
CA ARG A 51 -10.54 14.16 -17.76
C ARG A 51 -9.75 13.28 -16.80
N ALA A 52 -10.19 13.15 -15.56
CA ALA A 52 -9.57 12.31 -14.53
C ALA A 52 -9.51 10.83 -14.96
N ALA A 53 -10.55 10.30 -15.62
CA ALA A 53 -10.50 8.95 -16.17
C ALA A 53 -9.42 8.77 -17.24
N THR A 54 -9.16 9.80 -18.05
CA THR A 54 -8.15 9.73 -19.12
C THR A 54 -6.72 9.99 -18.62
N VAL A 55 -6.51 10.99 -17.76
CA VAL A 55 -5.17 11.43 -17.33
C VAL A 55 -4.78 10.91 -15.95
N GLY A 56 -5.74 10.53 -15.13
CA GLY A 56 -5.56 10.09 -13.76
C GLY A 56 -4.55 8.95 -13.61
N PRO A 57 -4.58 7.89 -14.43
CA PRO A 57 -3.57 6.83 -14.35
C PRO A 57 -2.13 7.33 -14.55
N ARG A 58 -1.91 8.29 -15.45
CA ARG A 58 -0.58 8.84 -15.75
C ARG A 58 -0.10 9.78 -14.64
N VAL A 59 -0.97 10.67 -14.18
CA VAL A 59 -0.65 11.58 -13.08
C VAL A 59 -0.40 10.79 -11.80
N GLY A 60 -1.26 9.80 -11.52
CA GLY A 60 -1.15 8.92 -10.36
C GLY A 60 0.16 8.15 -10.32
N SER A 61 0.62 7.58 -11.46
CA SER A 61 1.89 6.85 -11.50
C SER A 61 3.11 7.76 -11.31
N VAL A 62 3.10 8.97 -11.85
CA VAL A 62 4.17 9.97 -11.63
C VAL A 62 4.21 10.38 -10.16
N LEU A 63 3.06 10.73 -9.57
CA LEU A 63 2.99 11.11 -8.17
C LEU A 63 3.43 9.96 -7.25
N ALA A 64 2.97 8.73 -7.52
CA ALA A 64 3.38 7.55 -6.75
C ALA A 64 4.91 7.36 -6.78
N THR A 65 5.54 7.51 -7.94
CA THR A 65 7.00 7.43 -8.09
C THR A 65 7.71 8.55 -7.32
N LEU A 66 7.20 9.78 -7.35
CA LEU A 66 7.77 10.90 -6.60
C LEU A 66 7.65 10.70 -5.08
N PHE A 67 6.51 10.19 -4.60
CA PHE A 67 6.34 9.86 -3.18
C PHE A 67 7.25 8.72 -2.74
N ALA A 68 7.45 7.71 -3.60
CA ALA A 68 8.38 6.62 -3.34
C ALA A 68 9.83 7.10 -3.22
N GLY A 69 10.28 7.92 -4.18
CA GLY A 69 11.63 8.48 -4.19
C GLY A 69 11.90 9.42 -3.02
N SER A 70 10.97 10.34 -2.73
CA SER A 70 11.10 11.27 -1.61
C SER A 70 11.15 10.56 -0.26
N GLY A 71 10.25 9.60 0.02
CA GLY A 71 10.31 8.82 1.25
C GLY A 71 11.62 8.06 1.43
N THR A 72 12.13 7.47 0.35
CA THR A 72 13.42 6.76 0.33
C THR A 72 14.60 7.69 0.61
N SER A 73 14.61 8.90 0.05
CA SER A 73 15.67 9.88 0.28
C SER A 73 15.75 10.35 1.73
N LEU A 74 14.61 10.48 2.41
CA LEU A 74 14.53 10.94 3.80
C LEU A 74 15.14 9.95 4.80
N ILE A 75 15.23 8.67 4.43
CA ILE A 75 15.86 7.63 5.25
C ILE A 75 17.17 7.13 4.63
N ALA A 76 17.77 7.88 3.69
CA ALA A 76 19.05 7.51 3.06
C ALA A 76 20.14 7.11 4.06
N PRO A 77 20.34 7.81 5.20
CA PRO A 77 21.34 7.40 6.19
C PRO A 77 21.00 6.06 6.88
N ALA A 78 19.72 5.72 7.00
CA ALA A 78 19.25 4.48 7.60
C ALA A 78 19.41 3.28 6.65
N PHE A 79 19.78 3.47 5.38
CA PHE A 79 20.05 2.35 4.48
C PHE A 79 21.20 1.45 4.96
N ALA A 80 22.15 2.01 5.73
CA ALA A 80 23.21 1.23 6.36
C ALA A 80 22.69 0.17 7.35
N THR A 81 21.46 0.35 7.87
CA THR A 81 20.83 -0.62 8.79
C THR A 81 19.97 -1.65 8.06
N VAL A 82 19.89 -1.59 6.72
CA VAL A 82 19.10 -2.54 5.93
C VAL A 82 19.84 -3.87 5.84
N THR A 83 19.23 -4.90 6.41
CA THR A 83 19.76 -6.26 6.40
C THR A 83 19.01 -7.13 5.40
N PRO A 84 19.62 -8.22 4.90
CA PRO A 84 18.90 -9.23 4.12
C PRO A 84 17.66 -9.76 4.85
N ALA A 85 17.74 -9.92 6.18
CA ALA A 85 16.62 -10.34 7.00
C ALA A 85 15.44 -9.35 6.94
N LEU A 86 15.69 -8.04 6.95
CA LEU A 86 14.65 -7.02 6.80
C LEU A 86 14.00 -7.07 5.41
N LEU A 87 14.79 -7.24 4.35
CA LEU A 87 14.27 -7.38 2.99
C LEU A 87 13.36 -8.62 2.87
N VAL A 88 13.79 -9.75 3.44
CA VAL A 88 13.00 -10.98 3.49
C VAL A 88 11.72 -10.79 4.30
N ALA A 89 11.80 -10.13 5.46
CA ALA A 89 10.63 -9.87 6.30
C ALA A 89 9.58 -9.00 5.59
N VAL A 90 10.01 -7.91 4.93
CA VAL A 90 9.10 -7.04 4.16
C VAL A 90 8.52 -7.78 2.95
N GLY A 91 9.35 -8.54 2.22
CA GLY A 91 8.87 -9.37 1.10
C GLY A 91 7.85 -10.42 1.54
N ALA A 92 8.13 -11.12 2.64
CA ALA A 92 7.23 -12.11 3.23
C ALA A 92 5.93 -11.48 3.73
N PHE A 93 5.97 -10.26 4.26
CA PHE A 93 4.77 -9.52 4.66
C PHE A 93 3.82 -9.27 3.46
N HIS A 94 4.35 -8.80 2.33
CA HIS A 94 3.53 -8.58 1.13
C HIS A 94 3.03 -9.87 0.50
N ALA A 95 3.90 -10.88 0.38
CA ALA A 95 3.52 -12.18 -0.14
C ALA A 95 2.48 -12.88 0.75
N GLY A 96 2.68 -12.82 2.07
CA GLY A 96 1.75 -13.35 3.06
C GLY A 96 0.40 -12.64 3.03
N GLY A 97 0.39 -11.30 2.94
CA GLY A 97 -0.84 -10.53 2.74
C GLY A 97 -1.59 -10.96 1.48
N SER A 98 -0.88 -11.16 0.37
CA SER A 98 -1.48 -11.65 -0.87
C SER A 98 -2.03 -13.06 -0.75
N LEU A 99 -1.30 -13.96 -0.10
CA LEU A 99 -1.72 -15.34 0.14
C LEU A 99 -2.98 -15.39 1.02
N LEU A 100 -3.03 -14.59 2.08
CA LEU A 100 -4.19 -14.50 2.96
C LEU A 100 -5.42 -13.94 2.24
N GLY A 101 -5.24 -12.89 1.42
CA GLY A 101 -6.31 -12.35 0.58
C GLY A 101 -6.86 -13.38 -0.41
N TRP A 102 -5.97 -14.13 -1.07
CA TRP A 102 -6.36 -15.24 -1.93
C TRP A 102 -7.12 -16.33 -1.15
N LEU A 103 -6.58 -16.77 -0.01
CA LEU A 103 -7.18 -17.80 0.82
C LEU A 103 -8.57 -17.41 1.30
N PHE A 104 -8.73 -16.16 1.73
CA PHE A 104 -10.03 -15.63 2.14
C PHE A 104 -11.05 -15.69 0.99
N GLY A 105 -10.67 -15.25 -0.22
CA GLY A 105 -11.54 -15.35 -1.40
C GLY A 105 -11.94 -16.78 -1.73
N ARG A 106 -11.01 -17.74 -1.58
CA ARG A 106 -11.27 -19.18 -1.77
C ARG A 106 -12.23 -19.74 -0.73
N LEU A 107 -11.99 -19.44 0.55
CA LEU A 107 -12.83 -19.90 1.67
C LEU A 107 -14.24 -19.31 1.59
N ALA A 108 -14.35 -18.06 1.16
CA ALA A 108 -15.62 -17.38 0.89
C ALA A 108 -16.27 -17.81 -0.43
N ARG A 109 -15.66 -18.74 -1.19
CA ARG A 109 -16.14 -19.27 -2.48
C ARG A 109 -16.44 -18.17 -3.51
N LEU A 110 -15.66 -17.10 -3.51
CA LEU A 110 -15.80 -16.03 -4.48
C LEU A 110 -15.37 -16.48 -5.88
N LYS A 111 -15.78 -15.72 -6.89
CA LYS A 111 -15.34 -15.93 -8.28
C LYS A 111 -13.82 -15.82 -8.37
N PRO A 112 -13.18 -16.45 -9.38
CA PRO A 112 -11.73 -16.35 -9.57
C PRO A 112 -11.23 -14.90 -9.64
N ASP A 113 -11.94 -14.02 -10.32
CA ASP A 113 -11.55 -12.61 -10.46
C ASP A 113 -11.63 -11.86 -9.13
N ASP A 114 -12.71 -12.05 -8.37
CA ASP A 114 -12.86 -11.44 -7.03
C ASP A 114 -11.79 -11.95 -6.06
N THR A 115 -11.45 -13.25 -6.13
CA THR A 115 -10.38 -13.85 -5.34
C THR A 115 -9.01 -13.26 -5.71
N ARG A 116 -8.74 -13.01 -7.01
CA ARG A 116 -7.53 -12.35 -7.48
C ARG A 116 -7.45 -10.91 -6.97
N VAL A 117 -8.57 -10.17 -6.99
CA VAL A 117 -8.65 -8.81 -6.44
C VAL A 117 -8.29 -8.82 -4.95
N LEU A 118 -8.85 -9.74 -4.16
CA LEU A 118 -8.51 -9.85 -2.74
C LEU A 118 -7.03 -10.21 -2.52
N ALA A 119 -6.44 -11.07 -3.34
CA ALA A 119 -5.02 -11.39 -3.28
C ALA A 119 -4.15 -10.14 -3.55
N ILE A 120 -4.54 -9.29 -4.50
CA ILE A 120 -3.84 -8.03 -4.76
C ILE A 120 -3.99 -7.09 -3.57
N LEU A 121 -5.22 -6.87 -3.09
CA LEU A 121 -5.50 -5.95 -1.97
C LEU A 121 -4.85 -6.39 -0.66
N GLY A 122 -4.71 -7.69 -0.43
CA GLY A 122 -4.04 -8.22 0.76
C GLY A 122 -2.54 -7.88 0.79
N GLY A 123 -1.85 -8.00 -0.34
CA GLY A 123 -0.42 -7.69 -0.43
C GLY A 123 -0.11 -6.22 -0.67
N MET A 124 -0.98 -5.49 -1.36
CA MET A 124 -0.78 -4.08 -1.69
C MET A 124 -1.28 -3.18 -0.56
N GLN A 125 -0.35 -2.71 0.28
CA GLN A 125 -0.62 -1.79 1.39
C GLN A 125 -0.30 -0.32 1.04
N SER A 126 -0.79 0.63 1.85
CA SER A 126 -0.40 2.04 1.67
C SER A 126 0.93 2.34 2.40
N SER A 127 2.05 1.88 1.84
CA SER A 127 3.37 2.03 2.46
C SER A 127 3.80 3.49 2.62
N SER A 128 3.38 4.38 1.72
CA SER A 128 3.64 5.83 1.85
C SER A 128 2.90 6.45 3.04
N LEU A 129 1.67 6.00 3.32
CA LEU A 129 0.94 6.43 4.52
C LEU A 129 1.59 5.86 5.78
N ALA A 130 2.01 4.59 5.75
CA ALA A 130 2.72 3.96 6.86
C ALA A 130 4.01 4.71 7.18
N PHE A 131 4.79 5.07 6.15
CA PHE A 131 6.00 5.89 6.27
C PHE A 131 5.69 7.25 6.89
N LEU A 132 4.70 7.98 6.36
CA LEU A 132 4.29 9.29 6.87
C LEU A 132 3.88 9.23 8.35
N LEU A 133 3.08 8.23 8.72
CA LEU A 133 2.62 8.05 10.09
C LEU A 133 3.79 7.67 11.02
N ALA A 134 4.69 6.81 10.56
CA ALA A 134 5.88 6.42 11.31
C ALA A 134 6.78 7.63 11.60
N THR A 135 7.12 8.39 10.57
CA THR A 135 7.98 9.58 10.68
C THR A 135 7.38 10.69 11.55
N ARG A 136 6.06 10.79 11.65
CA ARG A 136 5.40 11.85 12.44
C ARG A 136 5.03 11.46 13.86
N HIS A 137 4.79 10.18 14.14
CA HIS A 137 4.18 9.74 15.40
C HIS A 137 5.01 8.71 16.16
N LEU A 138 6.05 8.13 15.56
CA LEU A 138 7.00 7.29 16.28
C LEU A 138 8.15 8.15 16.82
N PRO A 139 8.66 7.83 18.02
CA PRO A 139 9.78 8.55 18.62
C PRO A 139 11.11 8.36 17.87
N ASP A 140 11.25 7.27 17.12
CA ASP A 140 12.46 6.94 16.36
C ASP A 140 12.13 6.75 14.87
N MET A 141 12.95 7.36 14.01
CA MET A 141 12.88 7.22 12.56
C MET A 141 13.15 5.79 12.09
N MET A 142 13.81 4.93 12.89
CA MET A 142 14.00 3.52 12.52
C MET A 142 12.67 2.79 12.28
N GLY A 143 11.60 3.19 12.95
CA GLY A 143 10.25 2.64 12.71
C GLY A 143 9.69 2.94 11.31
N SER A 144 10.24 3.92 10.60
CA SER A 144 9.84 4.26 9.23
C SER A 144 10.58 3.46 8.15
N VAL A 145 11.70 2.82 8.50
CA VAL A 145 12.57 2.10 7.55
C VAL A 145 11.86 0.93 6.87
N PRO A 146 11.12 0.04 7.58
CA PRO A 146 10.37 -1.03 6.93
C PRO A 146 9.33 -0.49 5.94
N ALA A 147 8.67 0.63 6.26
CA ALA A 147 7.68 1.24 5.40
C ALA A 147 8.29 1.85 4.14
N ALA A 148 9.48 2.46 4.22
CA ALA A 148 10.18 2.99 3.06
C ALA A 148 10.64 1.88 2.09
N ILE A 149 11.23 0.79 2.61
CA ILE A 149 11.61 -0.38 1.81
C ILE A 149 10.37 -0.99 1.15
N SER A 150 9.28 -1.10 1.92
CA SER A 150 8.01 -1.64 1.46
C SER A 150 7.45 -0.92 0.23
N VAL A 151 7.67 0.39 0.07
CA VAL A 151 7.27 1.11 -1.14
C VAL A 151 7.90 0.51 -2.40
N SER A 152 9.21 0.28 -2.37
CA SER A 152 9.95 -0.32 -3.50
C SER A 152 9.61 -1.80 -3.68
N THR A 153 9.47 -2.54 -2.58
CA THR A 153 9.06 -3.96 -2.63
C THR A 153 7.70 -4.13 -3.28
N MET A 154 6.73 -3.25 -2.97
CA MET A 154 5.40 -3.30 -3.56
C MET A 154 5.37 -2.97 -5.04
N LEU A 155 6.24 -2.09 -5.52
CA LEU A 155 6.36 -1.83 -6.96
C LEU A 155 6.80 -3.10 -7.69
N LEU A 156 7.83 -3.77 -7.17
CA LEU A 156 8.31 -5.04 -7.72
C LEU A 156 7.24 -6.14 -7.65
N TRP A 157 6.60 -6.29 -6.48
CA TRP A 157 5.52 -7.27 -6.26
C TRP A 157 4.31 -7.04 -7.15
N GLY A 158 3.89 -5.78 -7.31
CA GLY A 158 2.78 -5.41 -8.18
C GLY A 158 3.07 -5.72 -9.65
N MET A 159 4.30 -5.44 -10.11
CA MET A 159 4.72 -5.76 -11.48
C MET A 159 4.77 -7.26 -11.74
N THR A 160 5.30 -8.04 -10.80
CA THR A 160 5.38 -9.51 -10.95
C THR A 160 4.00 -10.15 -10.94
N LEU A 161 3.10 -9.75 -10.03
CA LEU A 161 1.73 -10.24 -10.01
C LEU A 161 0.98 -9.87 -11.29
N ALA A 162 1.08 -8.62 -11.74
CA ALA A 162 0.43 -8.18 -12.98
C ALA A 162 0.93 -8.96 -14.20
N ALA A 163 2.25 -9.17 -14.30
CA ALA A 163 2.83 -9.97 -15.37
C ALA A 163 2.36 -11.43 -15.34
N ALA A 164 2.37 -12.06 -14.16
CA ALA A 164 1.94 -13.45 -13.99
C ALA A 164 0.46 -13.64 -14.34
N MET A 165 -0.41 -12.72 -13.92
CA MET A 165 -1.84 -12.76 -14.25
C MET A 165 -2.06 -12.59 -15.76
N THR A 166 -1.39 -11.62 -16.38
CA THR A 166 -1.48 -11.39 -17.83
C THR A 166 -1.03 -12.60 -18.64
N GLN A 167 0.06 -13.26 -18.21
CA GLN A 167 0.54 -14.48 -18.85
C GLN A 167 -0.46 -15.63 -18.72
N ASN A 168 -1.07 -15.79 -17.55
CA ASN A 168 -2.06 -16.83 -17.31
C ASN A 168 -3.32 -16.62 -18.17
N ASP A 169 -3.80 -15.39 -18.27
CA ASP A 169 -4.97 -15.05 -19.08
C ASP A 169 -4.71 -15.30 -20.59
N ARG A 170 -3.49 -14.98 -21.06
CA ARG A 170 -3.07 -15.29 -22.44
C ARG A 170 -3.00 -16.80 -22.72
N ARG A 171 -2.53 -17.59 -21.74
CA ARG A 171 -2.48 -19.06 -21.86
C ARG A 171 -3.88 -19.66 -21.91
N ALA A 172 -4.79 -19.19 -21.07
CA ALA A 172 -6.18 -19.62 -21.09
C ALA A 172 -6.84 -19.33 -22.45
N ALA A 173 -6.67 -18.12 -22.98
CA ALA A 173 -7.23 -17.73 -24.29
C ALA A 173 -6.57 -18.44 -25.49
N GLY A 174 -5.34 -18.95 -25.33
CA GLY A 174 -4.60 -19.68 -26.37
C GLY A 174 -4.88 -21.19 -26.38
N GLY A 175 -5.34 -21.76 -25.28
CA GLY A 175 -5.72 -23.19 -25.18
C GLY A 175 -7.17 -23.49 -25.60
N GLU A 176 -7.96 -22.47 -25.91
CA GLU A 176 -9.34 -22.59 -26.41
C GLU A 176 -9.43 -22.55 -27.96
N ARG A 177 -8.30 -22.66 -28.67
CA ARG A 177 -8.21 -22.77 -30.13
C ARG A 177 -7.69 -24.13 -30.55
#